data_AF-A0A1L9UXQ6-F1
#
_entry.id   AF-A0A1L9UXQ6-F1
#
_cell.length_a   1.000
_cell.length_b   1.000
_cell.length_c   1.000
_cell.angle_alpha   90.00
_cell.angle_beta   90.00
_cell.angle_gamma   90.00
#
_symmetry.space_group_name_H-M   'P 1'
#
loop_
_entity.id
_entity.type
_entity.pdbx_description
1 polymer ?
#
loop_
_entity_poly.entity_id
_entity_poly.type
_entity_poly.pdbx_seq_one_letter_code
_entity_poly.pdbx_strand_id
1 'polypeptide(L)'
;MTQHSSKAQVDVVLDFAADLTDRLVIDQQRFPLDLGDHIVAQLDQQLKHFPLLLASPSSPIRRRFDQEGTKLWNTCMQAMTVSKDDKENQLLLCKVKTFAYMMLEYAAPFRGQASNRALKAAFSIASTCIDNGYLSLSQRIIETAAVRLDKLETSERNAKDSQLQQYTIEYYILRVYLAWLQGRLDIAEHLFSKIPVLDHGRGQEHVMDICYKIGNCALSRKQYDVSVRWLERALRAFRAGLHLDTKEPNELLNKVLDALKSRYGSMFAVQVIQLELLSKEEPNKDVFLRGDWTLLNDCSPFD
;
A
#
# COMPACT_ATOMS: atom_id res chain seq x y z
N MET A 1 37.70 18.22 1.65
CA MET A 1 36.91 18.30 2.91
C MET A 1 35.49 17.69 2.79
N THR A 2 34.89 17.58 1.60
CA THR A 2 33.56 16.97 1.37
C THR A 2 33.48 15.45 1.56
N GLN A 3 34.54 14.71 1.26
CA GLN A 3 34.56 13.24 1.37
C GLN A 3 34.49 12.70 2.81
N HIS A 4 35.08 13.44 3.77
CA HIS A 4 35.13 13.02 5.17
C HIS A 4 33.77 13.18 5.87
N SER A 5 33.02 14.23 5.50
CA SER A 5 31.66 14.50 6.00
C SER A 5 30.64 13.48 5.50
N SER A 6 30.77 13.02 4.25
CA SER A 6 29.87 12.02 3.66
C SER A 6 30.08 10.62 4.26
N LYS A 7 31.33 10.26 4.59
CA LYS A 7 31.62 8.98 5.26
C LYS A 7 31.06 8.92 6.68
N ALA A 8 31.24 9.99 7.46
CA ALA A 8 30.69 10.06 8.82
C ALA A 8 29.16 9.93 8.83
N GLN A 9 28.47 10.56 7.87
CA GLN A 9 27.02 10.44 7.76
C GLN A 9 26.56 9.02 7.38
N VAL A 10 27.31 8.32 6.53
CA VAL A 10 27.05 6.91 6.18
C VAL A 10 27.13 6.01 7.41
N ASP A 11 28.20 6.14 8.20
CA ASP A 11 28.38 5.29 9.38
C ASP A 11 27.29 5.58 10.44
N VAL A 12 26.92 6.85 10.67
CA VAL A 12 25.80 7.23 11.57
C VAL A 12 24.47 6.56 11.18
N VAL A 13 24.14 6.51 9.89
CA VAL A 13 22.88 5.89 9.43
C VAL A 13 22.91 4.37 9.62
N LEU A 14 24.07 3.73 9.36
CA LEU A 14 24.23 2.29 9.52
C LEU A 14 24.23 1.87 10.99
N ASP A 15 24.91 2.61 11.85
CA ASP A 15 24.94 2.35 13.30
C ASP A 15 23.54 2.52 13.91
N PHE A 16 22.79 3.54 13.47
CA PHE A 16 21.40 3.73 13.90
C PHE A 16 20.48 2.60 13.43
N ALA A 17 20.66 2.10 12.20
CA ALA A 17 19.89 0.96 11.71
C ALA A 17 20.18 -0.33 12.49
N ALA A 18 21.44 -0.55 12.90
CA ALA A 18 21.84 -1.66 13.74
C ALA A 18 21.20 -1.57 15.13
N ASP A 19 21.27 -0.41 15.78
CA ASP A 19 20.64 -0.16 17.10
C ASP A 19 19.11 -0.38 17.05
N LEU A 20 18.43 0.14 16.02
CA LEU A 20 17.01 -0.12 15.80
C LEU A 20 16.72 -1.61 15.64
N THR A 21 17.55 -2.33 14.88
CA THR A 21 17.36 -3.77 14.67
C THR A 21 17.51 -4.54 15.98
N ASP A 22 18.55 -4.26 16.76
CA ASP A 22 18.81 -4.95 18.01
C ASP A 22 17.70 -4.70 19.03
N ARG A 23 17.20 -3.46 19.13
CA ARG A 23 16.04 -3.12 19.96
C ARG A 23 14.79 -3.88 19.54
N LEU A 24 14.48 -3.90 18.24
CA LEU A 24 13.30 -4.63 17.74
C LEU A 24 13.40 -6.14 17.98
N VAL A 25 14.60 -6.72 17.98
CA VAL A 25 14.81 -8.14 18.28
C VAL A 25 14.65 -8.42 19.78
N ILE A 26 15.18 -7.55 20.64
CA ILE A 26 15.06 -7.67 22.10
C ILE A 26 13.59 -7.52 22.54
N ASP A 27 12.86 -6.61 21.91
CA ASP A 27 11.51 -6.22 22.32
C ASP A 27 10.40 -7.06 21.67
N GLN A 28 10.72 -8.10 20.88
CA GLN A 28 9.71 -9.01 20.30
C GLN A 28 8.83 -9.72 21.34
N GLN A 29 9.22 -9.67 22.61
CA GLN A 29 8.59 -10.34 23.76
C GLN A 29 7.91 -9.35 24.74
N ARG A 30 7.97 -8.03 24.49
CA ARG A 30 7.42 -7.01 25.38
C ARG A 30 6.49 -6.10 24.58
N PHE A 31 5.23 -6.07 25.00
CA PHE A 31 4.23 -5.15 24.48
C PHE A 31 3.75 -4.27 25.64
N PRO A 32 3.74 -2.93 25.46
CA PRO A 32 4.00 -2.16 24.23
C PRO A 32 5.50 -2.07 23.85
N LEU A 33 5.77 -1.81 22.57
CA LEU A 33 7.14 -1.64 22.05
C LEU A 33 7.68 -0.27 22.50
N ASP A 34 8.77 -0.25 23.27
CA ASP A 34 9.36 1.00 23.78
C ASP A 34 10.79 1.20 23.23
N LEU A 35 10.89 1.97 22.14
CA LEU A 35 12.17 2.38 21.58
C LEU A 35 12.84 3.53 22.37
N GLY A 36 12.10 4.21 23.24
CA GLY A 36 12.50 5.43 23.94
C GLY A 36 12.42 6.70 23.08
N ASP A 37 12.01 7.80 23.70
CA ASP A 37 11.74 9.09 23.02
C ASP A 37 12.90 9.60 22.16
N HIS A 38 14.14 9.42 22.61
CA HIS A 38 15.33 9.86 21.88
C HIS A 38 15.50 9.12 20.54
N ILE A 39 15.21 7.81 20.48
CA ILE A 39 15.27 7.01 19.26
C ILE A 39 14.15 7.41 18.31
N VAL A 40 12.95 7.64 18.84
CA VAL A 40 11.80 8.11 18.05
C VAL A 40 12.10 9.49 17.44
N ALA A 41 12.66 10.41 18.22
CA ALA A 41 13.06 11.73 17.75
C ALA A 41 14.15 11.66 16.67
N GLN A 42 15.15 10.79 16.86
CA GLN A 42 16.20 10.55 15.87
C GLN A 42 15.62 9.94 14.58
N LEU A 43 14.70 8.98 14.69
CA LEU A 43 14.01 8.38 13.55
C LEU A 43 13.23 9.45 12.77
N ASP A 44 12.43 10.28 13.45
CA ASP A 44 11.69 11.37 12.82
C ASP A 44 12.62 12.38 12.14
N GLN A 45 13.78 12.66 12.73
CA GLN A 45 14.80 13.50 12.11
C GLN A 45 15.35 12.85 10.83
N GLN A 46 15.66 11.55 10.83
CA GLN A 46 16.14 10.85 9.63
C GLN A 46 15.08 10.87 8.53
N LEU A 47 13.81 10.61 8.86
CA LEU A 47 12.69 10.60 7.91
C LEU A 47 12.47 11.98 7.26
N LYS A 48 12.72 13.09 7.96
CA LYS A 48 12.64 14.44 7.38
C LYS A 48 13.62 14.65 6.22
N HIS A 49 14.76 13.97 6.22
CA HIS A 49 15.80 14.13 5.20
C HIS A 49 15.70 13.14 4.03
N PHE A 50 14.54 12.51 3.77
CA PHE A 50 14.33 11.67 2.59
C PHE A 50 14.31 12.48 1.26
N PRO A 51 15.05 12.07 0.22
CA PRO A 51 15.92 10.89 0.12
C PRO A 51 17.22 11.05 0.92
N LEU A 52 17.62 9.97 1.64
CA LEU A 52 18.70 9.95 2.65
C LEU A 52 19.97 10.72 2.25
N LEU A 53 20.40 10.57 0.99
CA LEU A 53 21.65 11.12 0.48
C LEU A 53 21.52 11.42 -1.02
N LEU A 54 22.03 12.57 -1.45
CA LEU A 54 21.95 13.01 -2.86
C LEU A 54 23.01 12.34 -3.77
N ALA A 55 24.11 11.84 -3.19
CA ALA A 55 25.21 11.25 -3.95
C ALA A 55 25.05 9.74 -4.08
N SER A 56 25.25 9.20 -5.28
CA SER A 56 25.21 7.74 -5.52
C SER A 56 26.28 7.01 -4.69
N PRO A 57 25.93 5.94 -3.95
CA PRO A 57 26.89 5.23 -3.13
C PRO A 57 27.88 4.43 -3.97
N SER A 58 29.11 4.32 -3.46
CA SER A 58 30.10 3.36 -3.97
C SER A 58 29.60 1.91 -3.78
N SER A 59 30.14 0.97 -4.55
CA SER A 59 29.70 -0.44 -4.46
C SER A 59 29.78 -1.04 -3.06
N PRO A 60 30.82 -0.79 -2.23
CA PRO A 60 30.87 -1.32 -0.87
C PRO A 60 29.78 -0.72 0.04
N ILE A 61 29.56 0.59 -0.05
CA ILE A 61 28.53 1.29 0.74
C ILE A 61 27.15 0.78 0.35
N ARG A 62 26.91 0.64 -0.96
CA ARG A 62 25.66 0.08 -1.50
C ARG A 62 25.31 -1.27 -0.88
N ARG A 63 26.28 -2.20 -0.81
CA ARG A 63 26.06 -3.54 -0.24
C ARG A 63 25.73 -3.47 1.25
N ARG A 64 26.42 -2.62 2.03
CA ARG A 64 26.13 -2.42 3.46
C ARG A 64 24.70 -1.91 3.67
N PHE A 65 24.28 -0.90 2.91
CA PHE A 65 22.92 -0.35 3.00
C PHE A 65 21.85 -1.37 2.59
N ASP A 66 22.08 -2.15 1.53
CA ASP A 66 21.14 -3.21 1.12
C ASP A 66 21.01 -4.30 2.18
N GLN A 67 22.14 -4.71 2.79
CA GLN A 67 22.17 -5.73 3.83
C GLN A 67 21.47 -5.27 5.12
N GLU A 68 21.89 -4.14 5.69
CA GLU A 68 21.30 -3.62 6.93
C GLU A 68 19.85 -3.17 6.73
N GLY A 69 19.54 -2.53 5.60
CA GLY A 69 18.18 -2.15 5.24
C GLY A 69 17.26 -3.36 5.08
N THR A 70 17.75 -4.45 4.47
CA THR A 70 16.97 -5.70 4.34
C THR A 70 16.77 -6.36 5.70
N LYS A 71 17.80 -6.39 6.55
CA LYS A 71 17.73 -6.94 7.91
C LYS A 71 16.66 -6.20 8.72
N LEU A 72 16.76 -4.87 8.78
CA LEU A 72 15.81 -4.02 9.51
C LEU A 72 14.38 -4.16 8.95
N TRP A 73 14.21 -4.15 7.63
CA TRP A 73 12.91 -4.34 6.98
C TRP A 73 12.25 -5.65 7.41
N ASN A 74 12.99 -6.77 7.38
CA ASN A 74 12.46 -8.08 7.73
C ASN A 74 12.11 -8.19 9.22
N THR A 75 12.99 -7.69 10.10
CA THR A 75 12.72 -7.65 11.54
C THR A 75 11.47 -6.81 11.85
N CYS A 76 11.35 -5.65 11.21
CA CYS A 76 10.19 -4.78 11.37
C CYS A 76 8.90 -5.45 10.86
N MET A 77 8.95 -6.16 9.73
CA MET A 77 7.80 -6.90 9.20
C MET A 77 7.33 -8.01 10.16
N GLN A 78 8.26 -8.71 10.80
CA GLN A 78 7.93 -9.71 11.83
C GLN A 78 7.26 -9.04 13.03
N ALA A 79 7.82 -7.95 13.54
CA ALA A 79 7.24 -7.18 14.64
C ALA A 79 5.83 -6.65 14.30
N MET A 80 5.61 -6.16 13.08
CA MET A 80 4.29 -5.70 12.62
C MET A 80 3.26 -6.83 12.56
N THR A 81 3.70 -8.06 12.27
CA THR A 81 2.82 -9.23 12.24
C THR A 81 2.39 -9.64 13.66
N VAL A 82 3.32 -9.58 14.62
CA VAL A 82 3.05 -9.91 16.03
C VAL A 82 2.15 -8.86 16.69
N SER A 83 2.34 -7.58 16.35
CA SER A 83 1.62 -6.43 16.92
C SER A 83 0.45 -5.93 16.08
N LYS A 84 -0.17 -6.81 15.28
CA LYS A 84 -1.16 -6.42 14.25
C LYS A 84 -2.31 -5.57 14.80
N ASP A 85 -2.77 -5.86 16.02
CA ASP A 85 -3.93 -5.19 16.63
C ASP A 85 -3.54 -3.97 17.48
N ASP A 86 -2.25 -3.69 17.65
CA ASP A 86 -1.75 -2.55 18.42
C ASP A 86 -1.43 -1.37 17.50
N LYS A 87 -2.35 -0.39 17.48
CA LYS A 87 -2.25 0.78 16.60
C LYS A 87 -1.01 1.63 16.88
N GLU A 88 -0.58 1.78 18.13
CA GLU A 88 0.60 2.59 18.48
C GLU A 88 1.87 1.92 17.97
N ASN A 89 1.98 0.60 18.14
CA ASN A 89 3.10 -0.16 17.59
C ASN A 89 3.10 -0.14 16.06
N GLN A 90 1.94 -0.26 15.40
CA GLN A 90 1.86 -0.15 13.93
C GLN A 90 2.33 1.22 13.44
N LEU A 91 1.98 2.30 14.14
CA LEU A 91 2.43 3.66 13.81
C LEU A 91 3.95 3.81 13.91
N LEU A 92 4.55 3.28 14.98
CA LEU A 92 6.01 3.35 15.19
C LEU A 92 6.75 2.45 14.20
N LEU A 93 6.30 1.21 14.03
CA LEU A 93 6.88 0.26 13.09
C LEU A 93 6.74 0.73 11.64
N CYS A 94 5.69 1.48 11.30
CA CYS A 94 5.57 2.10 9.99
C CYS A 94 6.74 3.06 9.73
N LYS A 95 7.09 3.92 10.69
CA LYS A 95 8.25 4.83 10.59
C LYS A 95 9.56 4.06 10.43
N VAL A 96 9.77 3.00 11.22
CA VAL A 96 10.97 2.15 11.12
C VAL A 96 11.06 1.48 9.76
N LYS A 97 9.95 0.89 9.27
CA LYS A 97 9.88 0.28 7.95
C LYS A 97 10.13 1.30 6.83
N THR A 98 9.66 2.54 6.99
CA THR A 98 10.00 3.63 6.09
C THR A 98 11.50 3.89 6.08
N PHE A 99 12.14 4.02 7.24
CA PHE A 99 13.58 4.22 7.32
C PHE A 99 14.38 3.08 6.65
N ALA A 100 13.97 1.82 6.87
CA ALA A 100 14.54 0.67 6.18
C ALA A 100 14.38 0.78 4.65
N TYR A 101 13.20 1.19 4.15
CA TYR A 101 13.00 1.48 2.72
C TYR A 101 13.94 2.57 2.22
N MET A 102 14.16 3.65 2.98
CA MET A 102 15.08 4.72 2.56
C MET A 102 16.49 4.17 2.33
N MET A 103 16.96 3.25 3.17
CA MET A 103 18.25 2.57 3.00
C MET A 103 18.30 1.70 1.74
N LEU A 104 17.24 0.93 1.49
CA LEU A 104 17.11 0.09 0.29
C LEU A 104 17.05 0.92 -0.98
N GLU A 105 16.31 2.02 -0.96
CA GLU A 105 16.18 2.97 -2.05
C GLU A 105 17.54 3.61 -2.39
N TYR A 106 18.31 3.98 -1.37
CA TYR A 106 19.66 4.49 -1.53
C TYR A 106 20.63 3.46 -2.14
N ALA A 107 20.50 2.19 -1.76
CA ALA A 107 21.32 1.12 -2.31
C ALA A 107 20.91 0.69 -3.73
N ALA A 108 19.64 0.85 -4.08
CA ALA A 108 19.11 0.26 -5.31
C ALA A 108 19.66 0.94 -6.58
N PRO A 109 20.17 0.16 -7.56
CA PRO A 109 20.48 0.71 -8.87
C PRO A 109 19.21 1.20 -9.57
N PHE A 110 19.35 2.11 -10.53
CA PHE A 110 18.23 2.61 -11.34
C PHE A 110 17.81 1.65 -12.47
N ARG A 111 18.53 0.54 -12.67
CA ARG A 111 18.26 -0.45 -13.72
C ARG A 111 18.37 -1.88 -13.18
N GLY A 112 17.68 -2.80 -13.84
CA GLY A 112 17.70 -4.24 -13.55
C GLY A 112 16.81 -4.66 -12.38
N GLN A 113 16.87 -5.95 -12.03
CA GLN A 113 16.00 -6.60 -11.04
C GLN A 113 15.98 -5.93 -9.66
N ALA A 114 17.11 -5.36 -9.23
CA ALA A 114 17.19 -4.63 -7.96
C ALA A 114 16.42 -3.28 -7.99
N SER A 115 16.27 -2.65 -9.17
CA SER A 115 15.39 -1.48 -9.33
C SER A 115 13.91 -1.89 -9.16
N ASN A 116 13.54 -3.04 -9.71
CA ASN A 116 12.19 -3.60 -9.57
C ASN A 116 11.86 -3.95 -8.12
N ARG A 117 12.84 -4.46 -7.36
CA ARG A 117 12.70 -4.70 -5.90
C ARG A 117 12.45 -3.40 -5.15
N ALA A 118 13.20 -2.34 -5.44
CA ALA A 118 13.02 -1.04 -4.81
C ALA A 118 11.65 -0.43 -5.11
N LEU A 119 11.18 -0.55 -6.35
CA LEU A 119 9.85 -0.07 -6.75
C LEU A 119 8.73 -0.81 -6.02
N LYS A 120 8.79 -2.14 -5.92
CA LYS A 120 7.86 -2.94 -5.11
C LYS A 120 7.89 -2.57 -3.63
N ALA A 121 9.10 -2.36 -3.08
CA ALA A 121 9.24 -1.92 -1.70
C ALA A 121 8.59 -0.55 -1.49
N ALA A 122 8.75 0.38 -2.44
CA ALA A 122 8.12 1.70 -2.43
C ALA A 122 6.60 1.60 -2.38
N PHE A 123 5.99 0.75 -3.22
CA PHE A 123 4.53 0.56 -3.20
C PHE A 123 4.04 -0.04 -1.87
N SER A 124 4.75 -1.07 -1.37
CA SER A 124 4.42 -1.67 -0.08
C SER A 124 4.47 -0.67 1.07
N ILE A 125 5.52 0.14 1.15
CA ILE A 125 5.65 1.12 2.23
C ILE A 125 4.75 2.34 2.04
N ALA A 126 4.50 2.79 0.81
CA ALA A 126 3.55 3.85 0.52
C ALA A 126 2.13 3.46 0.95
N SER A 127 1.70 2.23 0.66
CA SER A 127 0.44 1.67 1.16
C SER A 127 0.42 1.61 2.68
N THR A 128 1.48 1.07 3.31
CA THR A 128 1.57 0.98 4.77
C THR A 128 1.48 2.37 5.43
N CYS A 129 2.14 3.40 4.86
CA CYS A 129 2.05 4.77 5.35
C CYS A 129 0.66 5.36 5.16
N ILE A 130 -0.03 5.07 4.06
CA ILE A 130 -1.42 5.51 3.84
C ILE A 130 -2.34 4.90 4.89
N ASP A 131 -2.28 3.57 5.08
CA ASP A 131 -3.14 2.85 6.03
C ASP A 131 -2.92 3.33 7.48
N ASN A 132 -1.71 3.84 7.79
CA ASN A 132 -1.33 4.41 9.08
C ASN A 132 -1.47 5.96 9.16
N GLY A 133 -2.03 6.62 8.14
CA GLY A 133 -2.27 8.07 8.15
C GLY A 133 -1.05 8.97 7.88
N TYR A 134 0.13 8.42 7.60
CA TYR A 134 1.34 9.16 7.23
C TYR A 134 1.34 9.61 5.76
N LEU A 135 0.36 10.43 5.39
CA LEU A 135 0.13 10.84 4.00
C LEU A 135 1.31 11.60 3.39
N SER A 136 1.99 12.44 4.18
CA SER A 136 3.16 13.20 3.73
C SER A 136 4.37 12.31 3.43
N LEU A 137 4.57 11.25 4.21
CA LEU A 137 5.62 10.26 3.95
C LEU A 137 5.28 9.44 2.70
N SER A 138 4.02 8.98 2.59
CA SER A 138 3.57 8.24 1.40
C SER A 138 3.73 9.04 0.11
N GLN A 139 3.36 10.33 0.12
CA GLN A 139 3.58 11.26 -0.98
C GLN A 139 5.03 11.25 -1.48
N ARG A 140 6.00 11.42 -0.57
CA ARG A 140 7.42 11.48 -0.92
C ARG A 140 7.95 10.16 -1.47
N ILE A 141 7.48 9.04 -0.91
CA ILE A 141 7.81 7.69 -1.41
C ILE A 141 7.28 7.51 -2.83
N ILE A 142 6.03 7.90 -3.09
CA ILE A 142 5.40 7.81 -4.41
C ILE A 142 6.06 8.72 -5.44
N GLU A 143 6.50 9.91 -5.05
CA GLU A 143 7.30 10.81 -5.91
C GLU A 143 8.62 10.15 -6.31
N THR A 144 9.28 9.45 -5.37
CA THR A 144 10.49 8.67 -5.65
C THR A 144 10.21 7.49 -6.58
N ALA A 145 9.10 6.78 -6.35
CA ALA A 145 8.63 5.70 -7.21
C ALA A 145 8.35 6.17 -8.64
N ALA A 146 7.80 7.37 -8.81
CA ALA A 146 7.54 7.97 -10.13
C ALA A 146 8.82 8.12 -10.95
N VAL A 147 9.90 8.61 -10.33
CA VAL A 147 11.22 8.77 -10.98
C VAL A 147 11.80 7.42 -11.41
N ARG A 148 11.58 6.36 -10.62
CA ARG A 148 12.00 5.00 -11.00
C ARG A 148 11.17 4.44 -12.14
N LEU A 149 9.86 4.64 -12.10
CA LEU A 149 8.94 4.16 -13.13
C LEU A 149 9.24 4.82 -14.48
N ASP A 150 9.42 6.15 -14.52
CA ASP A 150 9.79 6.88 -15.74
C ASP A 150 11.10 6.38 -16.38
N LYS A 151 12.11 6.10 -15.55
CA LYS A 151 13.37 5.51 -16.01
C LYS A 151 13.20 4.09 -16.55
N LEU A 152 12.28 3.31 -15.98
CA LEU A 152 11.95 1.96 -16.41
C LEU A 152 11.24 2.01 -17.78
N GLU A 153 10.20 2.84 -17.91
CA GLU A 153 9.48 3.09 -19.17
C GLU A 153 10.41 3.52 -20.30
N THR A 154 11.39 4.39 -20.00
CA THR A 154 12.36 4.87 -20.98
C THR A 154 13.35 3.79 -21.41
N SER A 155 13.69 2.86 -20.52
CA SER A 155 14.66 1.78 -20.78
C SER A 155 14.03 0.56 -21.48
N GLU A 156 12.73 0.33 -21.29
CA GLU A 156 12.02 -0.87 -21.73
C GLU A 156 11.10 -0.64 -22.95
N ARG A 157 11.33 0.42 -23.73
CA ARG A 157 10.51 0.85 -24.90
C ARG A 157 10.19 -0.23 -25.94
N ASN A 158 10.81 -1.41 -25.88
CA ASN A 158 10.67 -2.49 -26.86
C ASN A 158 9.93 -3.74 -26.34
N ALA A 159 9.47 -3.78 -25.09
CA ALA A 159 8.67 -4.90 -24.58
C ALA A 159 7.32 -4.42 -24.06
N LYS A 160 6.22 -5.05 -24.52
CA LYS A 160 4.94 -5.04 -23.81
C LYS A 160 5.12 -5.84 -22.51
N ASP A 161 5.91 -5.30 -21.59
CA ASP A 161 6.20 -6.00 -20.35
C ASP A 161 4.98 -5.91 -19.44
N SER A 162 4.35 -7.06 -19.23
CA SER A 162 3.28 -7.25 -18.25
C SER A 162 3.66 -6.74 -16.86
N GLN A 163 4.95 -6.71 -16.53
CA GLN A 163 5.47 -6.19 -15.27
C GLN A 163 5.43 -4.66 -15.21
N LEU A 164 5.79 -3.96 -16.29
CA LEU A 164 5.72 -2.50 -16.35
C LEU A 164 4.27 -2.03 -16.19
N GLN A 165 3.34 -2.66 -16.92
CA GLN A 165 1.91 -2.35 -16.78
C GLN A 165 1.40 -2.56 -15.35
N GLN A 166 1.81 -3.66 -14.70
CA GLN A 166 1.46 -3.92 -13.32
C GLN A 166 1.94 -2.80 -12.38
N TYR A 167 3.19 -2.35 -12.54
CA TYR A 167 3.72 -1.25 -11.73
C TYR A 167 3.06 0.09 -12.01
N THR A 168 2.71 0.36 -13.27
CA THR A 168 1.95 1.56 -13.64
C THR A 168 0.58 1.58 -12.94
N ILE A 169 -0.11 0.45 -12.88
CA ILE A 169 -1.39 0.33 -12.16
C ILE A 169 -1.20 0.55 -10.66
N GLU A 170 -0.24 -0.14 -10.05
CA GLU A 170 0.04 -0.06 -8.62
C GLU A 170 0.43 1.37 -8.22
N TYR A 171 1.24 2.04 -9.04
CA TYR A 171 1.59 3.45 -8.88
C TYR A 171 0.36 4.36 -8.91
N TYR A 172 -0.45 4.27 -9.97
CA TYR A 172 -1.59 5.17 -10.13
C TYR A 172 -2.68 4.90 -9.09
N ILE A 173 -2.96 3.65 -8.73
CA ILE A 173 -4.01 3.35 -7.75
C ILE A 173 -3.62 3.81 -6.34
N LEU A 174 -2.34 3.72 -5.95
CA LEU A 174 -1.87 4.30 -4.69
C LEU A 174 -1.97 5.84 -4.71
N ARG A 175 -1.66 6.48 -5.84
CA ARG A 175 -1.85 7.94 -5.99
C ARG A 175 -3.30 8.36 -5.94
N VAL A 176 -4.20 7.57 -6.52
CA VAL A 176 -5.65 7.78 -6.42
C VAL A 176 -6.08 7.76 -4.97
N TYR A 177 -5.65 6.75 -4.20
CA TYR A 177 -6.03 6.64 -2.79
C TYR A 177 -5.47 7.79 -1.95
N LEU A 178 -4.20 8.13 -2.16
CA LEU A 178 -3.56 9.26 -1.50
C LEU A 178 -4.29 10.58 -1.77
N ALA A 179 -4.62 10.85 -3.04
CA ALA A 179 -5.34 12.06 -3.42
C ALA A 179 -6.74 12.13 -2.79
N TRP A 180 -7.45 10.99 -2.71
CA TRP A 180 -8.74 10.90 -2.00
C TRP A 180 -8.60 11.26 -0.52
N LEU A 181 -7.63 10.68 0.18
CA LEU A 181 -7.39 10.94 1.61
C LEU A 181 -6.95 12.39 1.88
N GLN A 182 -6.30 13.03 0.91
CA GLN A 182 -5.98 14.46 0.94
C GLN A 182 -7.17 15.39 0.61
N GLY A 183 -8.37 14.84 0.38
CA GLY A 183 -9.56 15.62 0.04
C GLY A 183 -9.59 16.15 -1.40
N ARG A 184 -8.75 15.60 -2.28
CA ARG A 184 -8.60 16.02 -3.69
C ARG A 184 -9.27 15.02 -4.62
N LEU A 185 -10.60 14.93 -4.55
CA LEU A 185 -11.40 14.02 -5.38
C LEU A 185 -11.20 14.29 -6.89
N ASP A 186 -11.06 15.55 -7.28
CA ASP A 186 -10.74 15.98 -8.64
C ASP A 186 -9.45 15.31 -9.17
N ILE A 187 -8.40 15.32 -8.35
CA ILE A 187 -7.12 14.69 -8.67
C ILE A 187 -7.27 13.17 -8.68
N ALA A 188 -7.97 12.59 -7.70
CA ALA A 188 -8.19 11.14 -7.64
C ALA A 188 -8.90 10.62 -8.91
N GLU A 189 -9.92 11.33 -9.40
CA GLU A 189 -10.63 11.01 -10.63
C GLU A 189 -9.72 11.12 -11.87
N HIS A 190 -8.95 12.20 -11.95
CA HIS A 190 -7.99 12.39 -13.05
C HIS A 190 -6.94 11.27 -13.09
N LEU A 191 -6.37 10.91 -11.94
CA LEU A 191 -5.38 9.85 -11.83
C LEU A 191 -5.96 8.47 -12.15
N PHE A 192 -7.20 8.21 -11.75
CA PHE A 192 -7.86 6.94 -12.06
C PHE A 192 -8.00 6.75 -13.58
N SER A 193 -8.26 7.84 -14.33
CA SER A 193 -8.32 7.78 -15.80
C SER A 193 -7.00 7.41 -16.48
N LYS A 194 -5.87 7.46 -15.76
CA LYS A 194 -4.54 7.05 -16.24
C LYS A 194 -4.24 5.57 -16.04
N ILE A 195 -5.07 4.85 -15.28
CA ILE A 195 -4.90 3.42 -15.05
C ILE A 195 -5.20 2.68 -16.36
N PRO A 196 -4.26 1.90 -16.91
CA PRO A 196 -4.49 1.15 -18.14
C PRO A 196 -5.58 0.10 -17.93
N VAL A 197 -6.47 -0.04 -18.92
CA VAL A 197 -7.45 -1.14 -18.96
C VAL A 197 -6.68 -2.43 -19.27
N LEU A 198 -6.86 -3.45 -18.43
CA LEU A 198 -6.21 -4.74 -18.62
C LEU A 198 -7.21 -5.83 -18.99
N ASP A 199 -6.86 -6.60 -20.02
CA ASP A 199 -7.61 -7.77 -20.48
C ASP A 199 -7.27 -9.07 -19.71
N HIS A 200 -6.29 -9.04 -18.79
CA HIS A 200 -5.67 -10.25 -18.23
C HIS A 200 -5.68 -10.33 -16.68
N GLY A 201 -6.54 -9.55 -16.00
CA GLY A 201 -6.79 -9.66 -14.55
C GLY A 201 -5.65 -9.25 -13.59
N ARG A 202 -4.39 -9.23 -14.02
CA ARG A 202 -3.22 -8.88 -13.19
C ARG A 202 -3.31 -7.45 -12.66
N GLY A 203 -3.18 -7.22 -11.35
CA GLY A 203 -3.26 -5.86 -10.76
C GLY A 203 -4.68 -5.34 -10.51
N GLN A 204 -5.73 -6.03 -11.00
CA GLN A 204 -7.12 -5.67 -10.72
C GLN A 204 -7.49 -5.82 -9.25
N GLU A 205 -6.80 -6.70 -8.50
CA GLU A 205 -6.99 -6.84 -7.06
C GLU A 205 -6.74 -5.52 -6.31
N HIS A 206 -5.69 -4.79 -6.66
CA HIS A 206 -5.35 -3.51 -6.01
C HIS A 206 -6.32 -2.41 -6.42
N VAL A 207 -6.74 -2.41 -7.71
CA VAL A 207 -7.80 -1.51 -8.20
C VAL A 207 -9.08 -1.74 -7.42
N MET A 208 -9.48 -3.00 -7.26
CA MET A 208 -10.67 -3.39 -6.49
C MET A 208 -10.57 -2.93 -5.02
N ASP A 209 -9.48 -3.27 -4.32
CA ASP A 209 -9.29 -2.93 -2.90
C ASP A 209 -9.38 -1.41 -2.66
N ILE A 210 -8.64 -0.63 -3.44
CA ILE A 210 -8.63 0.84 -3.28
C ILE A 210 -9.97 1.46 -3.66
N CYS A 211 -10.59 1.04 -4.76
CA CYS A 211 -11.90 1.57 -5.16
C CYS A 211 -12.96 1.23 -4.10
N TYR A 212 -12.88 0.05 -3.50
CA TYR A 212 -13.74 -0.33 -2.38
C TYR A 212 -13.51 0.57 -1.17
N LYS A 213 -12.25 0.76 -0.74
CA LYS A 213 -11.90 1.63 0.39
C LYS A 213 -12.41 3.05 0.19
N ILE A 214 -12.20 3.64 -1.00
CA ILE A 214 -12.69 4.98 -1.33
C ILE A 214 -14.22 5.02 -1.29
N GLY A 215 -14.88 4.06 -1.93
CA GLY A 215 -16.34 3.98 -1.97
C GLY A 215 -16.96 3.86 -0.59
N ASN A 216 -16.42 2.99 0.27
CA ASN A 216 -16.88 2.82 1.64
C ASN A 216 -16.64 4.07 2.50
N CYS A 217 -15.48 4.73 2.37
CA CYS A 217 -15.23 6.01 3.01
C CYS A 217 -16.19 7.12 2.54
N ALA A 218 -16.55 7.14 1.25
CA ALA A 218 -17.53 8.08 0.73
C ALA A 218 -18.93 7.80 1.30
N LEU A 219 -19.30 6.51 1.43
CA LEU A 219 -20.56 6.09 2.03
C LEU A 219 -20.69 6.55 3.49
N SER A 220 -19.66 6.33 4.31
CA SER A 220 -19.66 6.77 5.72
C SER A 220 -19.75 8.30 5.85
N ARG A 221 -19.24 9.03 4.85
CA ARG A 221 -19.35 10.50 4.72
C ARG A 221 -20.65 10.97 4.06
N LYS A 222 -21.60 10.06 3.78
CA LYS A 222 -22.88 10.34 3.10
C LYS A 222 -22.73 10.94 1.69
N GLN A 223 -21.59 10.73 1.04
CA GLN A 223 -21.33 11.15 -0.34
C GLN A 223 -21.78 10.05 -1.30
N TYR A 224 -23.11 9.86 -1.41
CA TYR A 224 -23.69 8.70 -2.09
C TYR A 224 -23.27 8.57 -3.57
N ASP A 225 -23.26 9.66 -4.34
CA ASP A 225 -22.86 9.64 -5.75
C ASP A 225 -21.40 9.21 -5.95
N VAL A 226 -20.52 9.66 -5.05
CA VAL A 226 -19.11 9.30 -5.04
C VAL A 226 -18.98 7.82 -4.65
N SER A 227 -19.67 7.41 -3.58
CA SER A 227 -19.72 6.04 -3.11
C SER A 227 -20.09 5.08 -4.23
N VAL A 228 -21.26 5.25 -4.85
CA VAL A 228 -21.75 4.37 -5.93
C VAL A 228 -20.71 4.26 -7.05
N ARG A 229 -20.17 5.40 -7.50
CA ARG A 229 -19.19 5.43 -8.61
C ARG A 229 -17.92 4.64 -8.30
N TRP A 230 -17.34 4.80 -7.12
CA TRP A 230 -16.11 4.09 -6.74
C TRP A 230 -16.38 2.60 -6.47
N LEU A 231 -17.53 2.28 -5.90
CA LEU A 231 -17.93 0.90 -5.66
C LEU A 231 -18.22 0.14 -6.97
N GLU A 232 -18.79 0.79 -7.99
CA GLU A 232 -18.93 0.21 -9.33
C GLU A 232 -17.56 -0.11 -9.96
N ARG A 233 -16.57 0.77 -9.78
CA ARG A 233 -15.20 0.52 -10.27
C ARG A 233 -14.58 -0.70 -9.59
N ALA A 234 -14.80 -0.86 -8.29
CA ALA A 234 -14.34 -2.03 -7.56
C ALA A 234 -14.96 -3.32 -8.12
N LEU A 235 -16.27 -3.31 -8.39
CA LEU A 235 -16.98 -4.45 -8.98
C LEU A 235 -16.45 -4.79 -10.38
N ARG A 236 -16.22 -3.79 -11.23
CA ARG A 236 -15.65 -3.99 -12.58
C ARG A 236 -14.26 -4.61 -12.51
N ALA A 237 -13.40 -4.10 -11.62
CA ALA A 237 -12.07 -4.65 -11.41
C ALA A 237 -12.12 -6.10 -10.92
N PHE A 238 -13.02 -6.40 -9.99
CA PHE A 238 -13.25 -7.76 -9.51
C PHE A 238 -13.68 -8.73 -10.64
N ARG A 239 -14.63 -8.32 -11.48
CA ARG A 239 -15.08 -9.13 -12.64
C ARG A 239 -13.94 -9.40 -13.61
N ALA A 240 -13.16 -8.36 -13.93
CA ALA A 240 -11.99 -8.47 -14.79
C ALA A 240 -10.90 -9.37 -14.19
N GLY A 241 -10.69 -9.32 -12.87
CA GLY A 241 -9.73 -10.17 -12.15
C GLY A 241 -10.07 -11.66 -12.18
N LEU A 242 -11.36 -11.99 -12.35
CA LEU A 242 -11.87 -13.36 -12.32
C LEU A 242 -12.33 -13.88 -13.69
N HIS A 243 -12.19 -13.09 -14.75
CA HIS A 243 -12.69 -13.41 -16.09
C HIS A 243 -14.19 -13.76 -16.13
N LEU A 244 -15.01 -13.18 -15.24
CA LEU A 244 -16.44 -13.49 -15.10
C LEU A 244 -17.30 -13.09 -16.32
N ASP A 245 -16.73 -12.36 -17.28
CA ASP A 245 -17.38 -12.08 -18.57
C ASP A 245 -17.30 -13.26 -19.55
N THR A 246 -16.51 -14.28 -19.25
CA THR A 246 -16.52 -15.57 -19.94
C THR A 246 -17.44 -16.54 -19.19
N LYS A 247 -18.31 -17.25 -19.92
CA LYS A 247 -19.33 -18.16 -19.38
C LYS A 247 -18.69 -19.22 -18.45
N GLU A 248 -18.69 -19.00 -17.15
CA GLU A 248 -18.20 -19.95 -16.15
C GLU A 248 -19.21 -20.24 -15.02
N PRO A 249 -19.09 -21.42 -14.37
CA PRO A 249 -20.16 -22.05 -13.59
C PRO A 249 -20.31 -21.43 -12.19
N ASN A 250 -21.56 -21.31 -11.72
CA ASN A 250 -21.97 -20.74 -10.44
C ASN A 250 -21.17 -21.22 -9.20
N GLU A 251 -20.51 -22.38 -9.24
CA GLU A 251 -19.68 -22.90 -8.14
C GLU A 251 -18.37 -22.10 -7.92
N LEU A 252 -17.71 -21.63 -8.98
CA LEU A 252 -16.50 -20.79 -8.84
C LEU A 252 -16.89 -19.43 -8.23
N LEU A 253 -18.00 -18.87 -8.69
CA LEU A 253 -18.56 -17.62 -8.17
C LEU A 253 -18.87 -17.72 -6.67
N ASN A 254 -19.46 -18.83 -6.21
CA ASN A 254 -19.75 -19.07 -4.80
C ASN A 254 -18.49 -19.18 -3.94
N LYS A 255 -17.44 -19.88 -4.41
CA LYS A 255 -16.15 -19.97 -3.67
C LYS A 255 -15.46 -18.62 -3.56
N VAL A 256 -15.49 -17.83 -4.63
CA VAL A 256 -14.93 -16.47 -4.63
C VAL A 256 -15.74 -15.56 -3.70
N LEU A 257 -17.06 -15.70 -3.69
CA LEU A 257 -17.94 -14.97 -2.77
C LEU A 257 -17.59 -15.24 -1.30
N ASP A 258 -17.31 -16.49 -0.96
CA ASP A 258 -16.92 -16.85 0.40
C ASP A 258 -15.52 -16.31 0.76
N ALA A 259 -14.59 -16.27 -0.20
CA ALA A 259 -13.30 -15.61 -0.02
C ALA A 259 -13.44 -14.09 0.19
N LEU A 260 -14.36 -13.44 -0.54
CA LEU A 260 -14.69 -12.02 -0.34
C LEU A 260 -15.33 -11.75 1.03
N LYS A 261 -16.29 -12.60 1.46
CA LYS A 261 -16.88 -12.54 2.82
C LYS A 261 -15.81 -12.61 3.89
N SER A 262 -14.86 -13.52 3.72
CA SER A 262 -13.76 -13.72 4.67
C SER A 262 -12.82 -12.51 4.73
N ARG A 263 -12.53 -11.88 3.57
CA ARG A 263 -11.53 -10.80 3.46
C ARG A 263 -12.07 -9.40 3.74
N TYR A 264 -13.32 -9.12 3.37
CA TYR A 264 -13.95 -7.80 3.48
C TYR A 264 -15.15 -7.78 4.45
N GLY A 265 -15.43 -8.90 5.12
CA GLY A 265 -16.57 -9.05 6.03
C GLY A 265 -17.93 -9.08 5.31
N SER A 266 -19.00 -8.80 6.05
CA SER A 266 -20.39 -8.73 5.57
C SER A 266 -20.72 -7.46 4.78
N MET A 267 -19.78 -6.53 4.61
CA MET A 267 -20.06 -5.21 4.06
C MET A 267 -19.69 -5.10 2.58
N PHE A 268 -20.74 -5.13 1.76
CA PHE A 268 -20.82 -4.57 0.42
C PHE A 268 -20.41 -5.45 -0.79
N ALA A 269 -19.25 -6.11 -0.86
CA ALA A 269 -18.95 -6.96 -2.04
C ALA A 269 -19.95 -8.13 -2.19
N VAL A 270 -20.36 -8.67 -1.05
CA VAL A 270 -21.38 -9.72 -0.91
C VAL A 270 -22.78 -9.18 -1.18
N GLN A 271 -23.10 -7.98 -0.68
CA GLN A 271 -24.40 -7.34 -0.89
C GLN A 271 -24.59 -6.91 -2.34
N VAL A 272 -23.55 -6.44 -3.04
CA VAL A 272 -23.60 -6.08 -4.47
C VAL A 272 -23.75 -7.31 -5.35
N ILE A 273 -23.04 -8.41 -5.05
CA ILE A 273 -23.21 -9.65 -5.81
C ILE A 273 -24.55 -10.32 -5.47
N GLN A 274 -25.04 -10.23 -4.23
CA GLN A 274 -26.40 -10.64 -3.86
C GLN A 274 -27.46 -9.82 -4.61
N LEU A 275 -27.33 -8.49 -4.68
CA LEU A 275 -28.26 -7.62 -5.42
C LEU A 275 -28.23 -7.91 -6.93
N GLU A 276 -27.05 -8.18 -7.50
CA GLU A 276 -26.92 -8.55 -8.92
C GLU A 276 -27.51 -9.95 -9.21
N LEU A 277 -27.32 -10.94 -8.32
CA LEU A 277 -27.97 -12.25 -8.41
C LEU A 277 -29.50 -12.13 -8.30
N LEU A 278 -29.98 -11.37 -7.30
CA LEU A 278 -31.41 -11.11 -7.08
C LEU A 278 -32.05 -10.25 -8.19
N SER A 279 -31.26 -9.48 -8.94
CA SER A 279 -31.75 -8.74 -10.12
C SER A 279 -31.94 -9.63 -11.37
N LYS A 280 -31.31 -10.81 -11.37
CA LYS A 280 -31.37 -11.81 -12.45
C LYS A 280 -32.38 -12.93 -12.17
N GLU A 281 -32.84 -13.06 -10.93
CA GLU A 281 -33.93 -13.96 -10.54
C GLU A 281 -35.22 -13.14 -10.39
N GLU A 282 -36.35 -13.63 -10.92
CA GLU A 282 -37.64 -12.97 -10.73
C GLU A 282 -37.92 -12.76 -9.23
N PRO A 283 -38.34 -11.56 -8.80
CA PRO A 283 -38.24 -11.18 -7.40
C PRO A 283 -39.26 -11.95 -6.54
N ASN A 284 -38.75 -12.77 -5.62
CA ASN A 284 -39.57 -13.29 -4.53
C ASN A 284 -39.63 -12.23 -3.40
N LYS A 285 -40.81 -11.63 -3.22
CA LYS A 285 -41.04 -10.39 -2.44
C LYS A 285 -40.78 -10.52 -0.92
N ASP A 286 -40.58 -11.73 -0.41
CA ASP A 286 -40.53 -11.98 1.04
C ASP A 286 -39.15 -11.79 1.68
N VAL A 287 -38.08 -11.66 0.89
CA VAL A 287 -36.70 -11.51 1.40
C VAL A 287 -36.38 -10.07 1.82
N PHE A 288 -37.01 -9.08 1.18
CA PHE A 288 -36.77 -7.65 1.46
C PHE A 288 -37.32 -7.15 2.81
N LEU A 289 -38.25 -7.89 3.43
CA LEU A 289 -38.99 -7.44 4.62
C LEU A 289 -38.38 -7.88 5.96
N ARG A 290 -37.32 -8.68 5.96
CA ARG A 290 -36.57 -9.06 7.18
C ARG A 290 -35.24 -8.32 7.25
N GLY A 291 -35.31 -6.99 7.34
CA GLY A 291 -34.16 -6.15 7.63
C GLY A 291 -33.76 -6.28 9.09
N ASP A 292 -32.63 -6.93 9.35
CA ASP A 292 -31.95 -6.91 10.64
C ASP A 292 -30.62 -6.15 10.46
N TRP A 293 -30.66 -4.83 10.71
CA TRP A 293 -29.56 -3.88 10.49
C TRP A 293 -28.81 -3.54 11.78
N THR A 294 -28.40 -4.55 12.54
CA THR A 294 -27.57 -4.33 13.74
C THR A 294 -26.11 -4.63 13.46
N LEU A 295 -25.24 -3.71 13.91
CA LEU A 295 -23.77 -3.71 13.87
C LEU A 295 -23.13 -2.83 12.78
N LEU A 296 -23.50 -1.55 12.78
CA LEU A 296 -22.62 -0.45 12.40
C LEU A 296 -22.13 0.23 13.68
N ASN A 297 -20.94 -0.14 14.15
CA ASN A 297 -20.10 0.68 15.01
C ASN A 297 -18.70 0.07 14.99
N ASP A 298 -17.84 0.64 14.14
CA ASP A 298 -16.43 0.91 14.45
C ASP A 298 -15.82 1.67 13.27
N CYS A 299 -16.22 2.94 13.16
CA CYS A 299 -15.37 3.98 12.59
C CYS A 299 -15.17 4.99 13.72
N SER A 300 -14.17 4.74 14.56
CA SER A 300 -13.71 5.77 15.50
C SER A 300 -13.06 6.91 14.71
N PRO A 301 -13.47 8.17 14.96
CA PRO A 301 -12.89 9.34 14.33
C PRO A 301 -11.54 9.65 14.97
N PHE A 302 -10.61 10.16 14.17
CA PHE A 302 -9.54 10.98 14.70
C PHE A 302 -10.20 12.24 15.30
N ASP A 303 -10.11 12.38 16.63
CA ASP A 303 -9.96 13.67 17.29
C ASP A 303 -8.48 14.07 17.26
#